data_AF-A0A8J7IP23-F1
#
_entry.id   AF-A0A8J7IP23-F1
#
_cell.length_a   1.000
_cell.length_b   1.000
_cell.length_c   1.000
_cell.angle_alpha   90.00
_cell.angle_beta   90.00
_cell.angle_gamma   90.00
#
_symmetry.space_group_name_H-M   'P 1'
#
loop_
_entity.id
_entity.type
_entity.pdbx_description
1 polymer ?
#
loop_
_entity_poly.entity_id
_entity_poly.type
_entity_poly.pdbx_seq_one_letter_code
_entity_poly.pdbx_strand_id
1 'polypeptide(L)'
;MKPLLKTVSLIAVVSVLSACGARDDGQPRQGFLAGFFSNKNQEVPLESYTAEEIFQQAEHALENRRKPDEAIRLFGEIERLYPYSEFAKRALIMQAFANHGAKDFENSRAAAQRYIDFYPADEDAAYAQYLLALSYYDQIDEIGRDQGLTFQALQALRTVIERYPDSEYARSAILKFDLAFDHLGAKEMEIGRYYLSRGHYAAAINRFRVVVEQFQTTSHTAEALHRLVEAYMALGLTDEAQTAAAILGHNFQSSEFYQDSFHLLTGEGLAPNPRGNGWLAQIYRQTIRGQWL
;
A
#
# COMPACT_ATOMS: atom_id res chain seq x y z
N MET A 1 -6.05 -19.82 8.26
CA MET A 1 -7.20 -20.72 7.93
C MET A 1 -6.91 -21.52 6.66
N LYS A 2 -7.08 -22.85 6.67
CA LYS A 2 -7.01 -23.73 5.48
C LYS A 2 -8.39 -23.84 4.81
N PRO A 3 -8.52 -23.95 3.47
CA PRO A 3 -9.81 -23.91 2.79
C PRO A 3 -10.43 -25.31 2.62
N LEU A 4 -11.72 -25.43 2.91
CA LEU A 4 -12.54 -26.60 2.59
C LEU A 4 -13.33 -26.32 1.29
N LEU A 5 -12.68 -26.61 0.16
CA LEU A 5 -13.38 -26.80 -1.12
C LEU A 5 -13.92 -28.23 -1.15
N LYS A 6 -15.23 -28.38 -1.39
CA LYS A 6 -15.89 -29.33 -2.32
C LYS A 6 -17.32 -29.63 -1.83
N THR A 7 -18.31 -29.12 -2.56
CA THR A 7 -19.27 -29.92 -3.36
C THR A 7 -20.29 -28.97 -4.03
N VAL A 8 -20.11 -28.73 -5.33
CA VAL A 8 -21.10 -28.05 -6.19
C VAL A 8 -21.95 -29.13 -6.84
N SER A 9 -23.25 -29.18 -6.52
CA SER A 9 -24.23 -29.94 -7.29
C SER A 9 -24.98 -29.01 -8.23
N LEU A 10 -24.74 -29.23 -9.53
CA LEU A 10 -25.36 -28.54 -10.66
C LEU A 10 -26.77 -29.15 -10.90
N ILE A 11 -27.84 -28.36 -10.77
CA ILE A 11 -29.18 -28.77 -11.24
C ILE A 11 -29.45 -28.10 -12.58
N ALA A 12 -29.54 -28.91 -13.62
CA ALA A 12 -29.91 -28.52 -14.97
C ALA A 12 -31.44 -28.29 -15.06
N VAL A 13 -31.86 -27.13 -15.55
CA VAL A 13 -33.26 -26.84 -15.87
C VAL A 13 -33.49 -27.05 -17.37
N VAL A 14 -34.38 -27.98 -17.68
CA VAL A 14 -34.83 -28.32 -19.03
C VAL A 14 -35.86 -27.29 -19.49
N SER A 15 -35.54 -26.52 -20.53
CA SER A 15 -36.47 -25.62 -21.20
C SER A 15 -37.25 -26.37 -22.28
N VAL A 16 -38.55 -26.61 -22.05
CA VAL A 16 -39.46 -27.12 -23.08
C VAL A 16 -40.00 -25.95 -23.88
N LEU A 17 -39.55 -25.85 -25.14
CA LEU A 17 -40.21 -25.08 -26.18
C LEU A 17 -41.54 -25.75 -26.55
N SER A 18 -42.60 -24.96 -26.70
CA SER A 18 -43.78 -25.35 -27.46
C SER A 18 -44.34 -24.14 -28.19
N ALA A 19 -44.72 -24.42 -29.42
CA ALA A 19 -44.88 -23.51 -30.53
C ALA A 19 -46.35 -23.24 -30.88
N CYS A 20 -46.54 -22.21 -31.71
CA CYS A 20 -47.59 -22.01 -32.71
C CYS A 20 -49.03 -21.61 -32.26
N GLY A 21 -49.58 -20.60 -32.94
CA GLY A 21 -51.03 -20.39 -33.05
C GLY A 21 -51.43 -18.97 -33.48
N ALA A 22 -52.11 -18.85 -34.63
CA ALA A 22 -52.39 -17.61 -35.35
C ALA A 22 -53.67 -16.83 -34.93
N ARG A 23 -53.66 -15.53 -35.27
CA ARG A 23 -54.73 -14.64 -35.80
C ARG A 23 -56.11 -14.47 -35.11
N ASP A 24 -56.34 -13.20 -34.81
CA ASP A 24 -57.51 -12.32 -35.10
C ASP A 24 -58.70 -12.20 -34.15
N ASP A 25 -59.20 -10.97 -34.14
CA ASP A 25 -60.44 -10.39 -33.61
C ASP A 25 -60.48 -9.81 -32.18
N GLY A 26 -60.79 -8.51 -32.16
CA GLY A 26 -60.80 -7.64 -30.99
C GLY A 26 -62.01 -7.80 -30.08
N GLN A 27 -61.73 -7.89 -28.78
CA GLN A 27 -62.53 -7.40 -27.66
C GLN A 27 -61.65 -7.45 -26.39
N PRO A 28 -61.71 -6.45 -25.49
CA PRO A 28 -60.89 -6.46 -24.28
C PRO A 28 -61.52 -7.41 -23.26
N ARG A 29 -61.08 -8.67 -23.25
CA ARG A 29 -61.36 -9.59 -22.15
C ARG A 29 -60.40 -9.26 -21.01
N GLN A 30 -60.95 -8.85 -19.86
CA GLN A 30 -60.26 -8.79 -18.57
C GLN A 30 -59.61 -10.15 -18.29
N GLY A 31 -58.32 -10.25 -18.60
CA GLY A 31 -57.52 -11.46 -18.43
C GLY A 31 -57.03 -11.57 -17.01
N PHE A 32 -57.52 -12.59 -16.31
CA PHE A 32 -57.16 -13.09 -14.99
C PHE A 32 -55.71 -13.67 -14.94
N LEU A 33 -54.77 -13.06 -15.66
CA LEU A 33 -53.39 -13.54 -15.87
C LEU A 33 -52.35 -12.39 -15.88
N ALA A 34 -52.65 -11.25 -15.26
CA ALA A 34 -51.69 -10.15 -15.08
C ALA A 34 -51.07 -10.07 -13.67
N GLY A 35 -51.26 -11.11 -12.83
CA GLY A 35 -50.80 -11.14 -11.43
C GLY A 35 -49.56 -11.99 -11.14
N PHE A 36 -48.98 -12.67 -12.13
CA PHE A 36 -47.94 -13.70 -11.91
C PHE A 36 -46.49 -13.24 -12.09
N PHE A 37 -46.23 -11.97 -12.40
CA PHE A 37 -44.86 -11.44 -12.54
C PHE A 37 -44.58 -10.26 -11.62
N SER A 38 -45.00 -10.37 -10.36
CA SER A 38 -44.51 -9.48 -9.31
C SER A 38 -44.21 -10.28 -8.05
N ASN A 39 -43.28 -11.23 -8.16
CA ASN A 39 -42.59 -11.74 -6.98
C ASN A 39 -41.46 -10.75 -6.66
N LYS A 40 -41.82 -9.63 -6.04
CA LYS A 40 -40.85 -8.89 -5.23
C LYS A 40 -40.43 -9.88 -4.15
N ASN A 41 -39.19 -10.35 -4.19
CA ASN A 41 -38.56 -11.02 -3.06
C ASN A 41 -38.91 -10.21 -1.81
N GLN A 42 -39.78 -10.76 -0.96
CA GLN A 42 -39.91 -10.28 0.42
C GLN A 42 -38.63 -10.74 1.09
N GLU A 43 -37.59 -9.91 1.00
CA GLU A 43 -36.38 -10.10 1.79
C GLU A 43 -36.82 -10.09 3.25
N VAL A 44 -36.62 -11.23 3.92
CA VAL A 44 -36.92 -11.38 5.33
C VAL A 44 -36.05 -10.36 6.10
N PRO A 45 -36.61 -9.58 7.04
CA PRO A 45 -35.84 -8.58 7.78
C PRO A 45 -34.63 -9.21 8.48
N LEU A 46 -33.48 -8.55 8.41
CA LEU A 46 -32.24 -9.06 9.00
C LEU A 46 -32.35 -9.27 10.51
N GLU A 47 -33.19 -8.49 11.18
CA GLU A 47 -33.52 -8.59 12.61
C GLU A 47 -34.07 -9.96 13.03
N SER A 48 -34.57 -10.75 12.08
CA SER A 48 -35.11 -12.09 12.35
C SER A 48 -34.05 -13.20 12.33
N TYR A 49 -32.85 -12.92 11.82
CA TYR A 49 -31.73 -13.86 11.78
C TYR A 49 -30.82 -13.69 12.98
N THR A 50 -30.22 -14.78 13.45
CA THR A 50 -29.17 -14.76 14.46
C THR A 50 -27.88 -14.14 13.91
N ALA A 51 -27.00 -13.67 14.80
CA ALA A 51 -25.69 -13.14 14.42
C ALA A 51 -24.86 -14.13 13.59
N GLU A 52 -24.92 -15.42 13.92
CA GLU A 52 -24.23 -16.49 13.20
C GLU A 52 -24.77 -16.65 11.77
N GLU A 53 -26.10 -16.65 11.59
CA GLU A 53 -26.72 -16.78 10.27
C GLU A 53 -26.37 -15.59 9.37
N ILE A 54 -26.39 -14.36 9.91
CA ILE A 54 -25.97 -13.16 9.15
C ILE A 54 -24.48 -13.26 8.80
N PHE A 55 -23.64 -13.74 9.74
CA PHE A 55 -22.21 -13.90 9.50
C PHE A 55 -21.92 -14.93 8.39
N GLN A 56 -22.60 -16.07 8.40
CA GLN A 56 -22.48 -17.08 7.34
C GLN A 56 -22.94 -16.55 5.99
N GLN A 57 -24.03 -15.78 5.95
CA GLN A 57 -24.47 -15.10 4.73
C GLN A 57 -23.43 -14.08 4.24
N ALA A 58 -22.80 -13.33 5.15
CA ALA A 58 -21.75 -12.38 4.83
C ALA A 58 -20.50 -13.07 4.27
N GLU A 59 -20.06 -14.18 4.86
CA GLU A 59 -18.94 -14.99 4.35
C GLU A 59 -19.24 -15.54 2.95
N HIS A 60 -20.45 -16.07 2.73
CA HIS A 60 -20.86 -16.53 1.40
C HIS A 60 -20.91 -15.38 0.37
N ALA A 61 -21.41 -14.21 0.76
CA ALA A 61 -21.38 -13.02 -0.10
C ALA A 61 -19.95 -12.57 -0.43
N LEU A 62 -19.02 -12.69 0.52
CA LEU A 62 -17.61 -12.33 0.35
C LEU A 62 -16.89 -13.22 -0.68
N GLU A 63 -17.29 -14.50 -0.81
CA GLU A 63 -16.76 -15.38 -1.87
C GLU A 63 -17.07 -14.85 -3.28
N ASN A 64 -18.17 -14.11 -3.42
CA ASN A 64 -18.56 -13.48 -4.68
C ASN A 64 -17.83 -12.14 -4.88
N ARG A 65 -16.61 -12.21 -5.42
CA ARG A 65 -15.79 -11.02 -5.75
C ARG A 65 -16.46 -9.99 -6.66
N ARG A 66 -17.60 -10.28 -7.29
CA ARG A 66 -18.33 -9.35 -8.14
C ARG A 66 -19.27 -8.41 -7.38
N LYS A 67 -19.56 -8.69 -6.10
CA LYS A 67 -20.53 -7.93 -5.29
C LYS A 67 -20.06 -7.78 -3.84
N PRO A 68 -18.96 -7.05 -3.57
CA PRO A 68 -18.45 -6.89 -2.21
C PRO A 68 -19.42 -6.13 -1.28
N ASP A 69 -20.27 -5.26 -1.83
CA ASP A 69 -21.19 -4.40 -1.08
C ASP A 69 -22.16 -5.20 -0.18
N GLU A 70 -22.59 -6.38 -0.64
CA GLU A 70 -23.50 -7.23 0.13
C GLU A 70 -22.80 -7.77 1.39
N ALA A 71 -21.56 -8.24 1.26
CA ALA A 71 -20.77 -8.72 2.39
C ALA A 71 -20.47 -7.57 3.38
N ILE A 72 -20.05 -6.40 2.87
CA ILE A 72 -19.77 -5.21 3.68
C ILE A 72 -21.00 -4.81 4.51
N ARG A 73 -22.17 -4.79 3.87
CA ARG A 73 -23.44 -4.49 4.52
C ARG A 73 -23.74 -5.52 5.61
N LEU A 74 -23.73 -6.81 5.28
CA LEU A 74 -24.06 -7.87 6.24
C LEU A 74 -23.12 -7.88 7.45
N PHE A 75 -21.81 -7.71 7.25
CA PHE A 75 -20.87 -7.58 8.38
C PHE A 75 -21.17 -6.36 9.25
N GLY A 76 -21.49 -5.21 8.66
CA GLY A 76 -21.87 -4.00 9.41
C GLY A 76 -23.18 -4.16 10.19
N GLU A 77 -24.14 -4.91 9.65
CA GLU A 77 -25.42 -5.18 10.33
C GLU A 77 -25.25 -6.04 11.58
N ILE A 78 -24.25 -6.93 11.63
CA ILE A 78 -23.94 -7.69 12.85
C ILE A 78 -23.48 -6.76 13.98
N GLU A 79 -22.61 -5.80 13.69
CA GLU A 79 -22.17 -4.79 14.66
C GLU A 79 -23.36 -3.96 15.18
N ARG A 80 -24.29 -3.58 14.28
CA ARG A 80 -25.48 -2.79 14.61
C ARG A 80 -26.50 -3.56 15.46
N LEU A 81 -26.83 -4.78 15.06
CA LEU A 81 -27.89 -5.60 15.67
C LEU A 81 -27.41 -6.37 16.89
N TYR A 82 -26.16 -6.82 16.88
CA TYR A 82 -25.61 -7.75 17.86
C TYR A 82 -24.24 -7.29 18.40
N PRO A 83 -24.10 -6.05 18.92
CA PRO A 83 -22.80 -5.45 19.27
C PRO A 83 -21.99 -6.21 20.33
N TYR A 84 -22.65 -7.02 21.17
CA TYR A 84 -22.00 -7.82 22.22
C TYR A 84 -21.85 -9.30 21.85
N SER A 85 -22.16 -9.69 20.61
CA SER A 85 -21.98 -11.06 20.18
C SER A 85 -20.51 -11.36 19.89
N GLU A 86 -20.11 -12.62 20.05
CA GLU A 86 -18.78 -13.11 19.65
C GLU A 86 -18.50 -12.86 18.14
N PHE A 87 -19.57 -12.78 17.34
CA PHE A 87 -19.49 -12.49 15.90
C PHE A 87 -19.23 -11.01 15.59
N ALA A 88 -19.57 -10.07 16.46
CA ALA A 88 -19.41 -8.64 16.18
C ALA A 88 -17.94 -8.26 15.95
N LYS A 89 -17.05 -8.76 16.80
CA LYS A 89 -15.60 -8.59 16.67
C LYS A 89 -15.10 -9.11 15.32
N ARG A 90 -15.44 -10.35 14.97
CA ARG A 90 -15.01 -10.98 13.71
C ARG A 90 -15.65 -10.30 12.49
N ALA A 91 -16.89 -9.86 12.60
CA ALA A 91 -17.59 -9.12 11.55
C ALA A 91 -16.90 -7.78 11.27
N LEU A 92 -16.45 -7.06 12.29
CA LEU A 92 -15.78 -5.77 12.13
C LEU A 92 -14.46 -5.89 11.34
N ILE A 93 -13.62 -6.89 11.66
CA ILE A 93 -12.37 -7.09 10.90
C ILE A 93 -12.64 -7.58 9.47
N MET A 94 -13.65 -8.44 9.28
CA MET A 94 -14.06 -8.87 7.95
C MET A 94 -14.67 -7.73 7.13
N GLN A 95 -15.35 -6.78 7.78
CA GLN A 95 -15.84 -5.56 7.14
C GLN A 95 -14.67 -4.70 6.64
N ALA A 96 -13.61 -4.53 7.45
CA ALA A 96 -12.41 -3.80 7.03
C ALA A 96 -11.73 -4.47 5.83
N PHE A 97 -11.63 -5.80 5.85
CA PHE A 97 -11.10 -6.61 4.74
C PHE A 97 -11.95 -6.49 3.48
N ALA A 98 -13.27 -6.61 3.60
CA ALA A 98 -14.19 -6.53 2.46
C ALA A 98 -14.17 -5.15 1.80
N ASN A 99 -14.16 -4.07 2.61
CA ASN A 99 -14.00 -2.70 2.12
C ASN A 99 -12.67 -2.52 1.36
N HIS A 100 -11.58 -3.05 1.91
CA HIS A 100 -10.27 -2.99 1.25
C HIS A 100 -10.31 -3.72 -0.12
N GLY A 101 -10.87 -4.94 -0.15
CA GLY A 101 -11.06 -5.70 -1.39
C GLY A 101 -11.96 -4.99 -2.42
N ALA A 102 -12.92 -4.18 -1.95
CA ALA A 102 -13.76 -3.32 -2.78
C ALA A 102 -13.08 -2.02 -3.23
N LYS A 103 -11.84 -1.76 -2.77
CA LYS A 103 -11.11 -0.49 -2.94
C LYS A 103 -11.78 0.70 -2.26
N ASP A 104 -12.67 0.45 -1.30
CA ASP A 104 -13.20 1.48 -0.40
C ASP A 104 -12.24 1.63 0.78
N PHE A 105 -11.12 2.27 0.51
CA PHE A 105 -10.02 2.38 1.47
C PHE A 105 -10.38 3.23 2.67
N GLU A 106 -11.23 4.26 2.53
CA GLU A 106 -11.66 5.09 3.66
C GLU A 106 -12.49 4.28 4.66
N ASN A 107 -13.49 3.55 4.19
CA ASN A 107 -14.30 2.71 5.07
C ASN A 107 -13.50 1.53 5.64
N SER A 108 -12.54 1.00 4.86
CA SER A 108 -11.60 0.01 5.38
C SER A 108 -10.76 0.55 6.54
N ARG A 109 -10.17 1.73 6.40
CA ARG A 109 -9.40 2.40 7.47
C ARG A 109 -10.26 2.65 8.70
N ALA A 110 -11.47 3.15 8.51
CA ALA A 110 -12.38 3.43 9.61
C ALA A 110 -12.75 2.15 10.39
N ALA A 111 -13.06 1.05 9.70
CA ALA A 111 -13.37 -0.23 10.33
C ALA A 111 -12.13 -0.84 11.03
N ALA A 112 -10.96 -0.81 10.39
CA ALA A 112 -9.71 -1.29 10.97
C ALA A 112 -9.33 -0.49 12.22
N GLN A 113 -9.45 0.84 12.19
CA GLN A 113 -9.18 1.69 13.35
C GLN A 113 -10.14 1.39 14.50
N ARG A 114 -11.45 1.27 14.23
CA ARG A 114 -12.43 0.87 15.26
C ARG A 114 -12.08 -0.47 15.89
N TYR A 115 -11.62 -1.44 15.10
CA TYR A 115 -11.20 -2.73 15.62
C TYR A 115 -10.02 -2.59 16.60
N ILE A 116 -9.00 -1.81 16.23
CA ILE A 116 -7.81 -1.57 17.06
C ILE A 116 -8.19 -0.84 18.35
N ASP A 117 -9.12 0.11 18.28
CA ASP A 117 -9.56 0.90 19.43
C ASP A 117 -10.37 0.05 20.43
N PHE A 118 -11.26 -0.82 19.93
CA PHE A 118 -12.12 -1.66 20.79
C PHE A 118 -11.44 -2.95 21.26
N TYR A 119 -10.57 -3.52 20.44
CA TYR A 119 -9.96 -4.84 20.67
C TYR A 119 -8.41 -4.81 20.55
N PRO A 120 -7.70 -3.91 21.26
CA PRO A 120 -6.25 -3.72 21.08
C PRO A 120 -5.37 -4.89 21.53
N ALA A 121 -5.92 -5.83 22.29
CA ALA A 121 -5.22 -7.01 22.83
C ALA A 121 -5.61 -8.31 22.13
N ASP A 122 -6.45 -8.24 21.10
CA ASP A 122 -6.90 -9.42 20.35
C ASP A 122 -5.82 -9.93 19.39
N GLU A 123 -5.90 -11.21 19.03
CA GLU A 123 -4.99 -11.83 18.07
C GLU A 123 -5.05 -11.19 16.68
N ASP A 124 -6.24 -10.72 16.27
CA ASP A 124 -6.43 -10.07 14.97
C ASP A 124 -6.08 -8.57 15.00
N ALA A 125 -5.66 -8.00 16.13
CA ALA A 125 -5.26 -6.59 16.21
C ALA A 125 -4.07 -6.27 15.29
N ALA A 126 -3.15 -7.22 15.12
CA ALA A 126 -2.05 -7.11 14.17
C ALA A 126 -2.55 -7.07 12.72
N TYR A 127 -3.57 -7.87 12.39
CA TYR A 127 -4.19 -7.89 11.07
C TYR A 127 -4.94 -6.59 10.78
N ALA A 128 -5.69 -6.07 11.76
CA ALA A 128 -6.38 -4.79 11.66
C ALA A 128 -5.40 -3.64 11.39
N GLN A 129 -4.30 -3.57 12.15
CA GLN A 129 -3.26 -2.57 11.94
C GLN A 129 -2.62 -2.71 10.55
N TYR A 130 -2.43 -3.94 10.08
CA TYR A 130 -1.91 -4.20 8.74
C TYR A 130 -2.89 -3.79 7.64
N LEU A 131 -4.19 -4.03 7.78
CA LEU A 131 -5.21 -3.56 6.84
C LEU A 131 -5.29 -2.03 6.79
N LEU A 132 -5.18 -1.36 7.95
CA LEU A 132 -5.08 0.10 8.03
C LEU A 132 -3.88 0.61 7.22
N ALA A 133 -2.71 -0.05 7.39
CA ALA A 133 -1.50 0.29 6.65
C ALA A 133 -1.63 0.02 5.14
N LEU A 134 -2.19 -1.14 4.76
CA LEU A 134 -2.43 -1.51 3.38
C LEU A 134 -3.36 -0.53 2.67
N SER A 135 -4.41 -0.07 3.34
CA SER A 135 -5.36 0.89 2.76
C SER A 135 -4.72 2.23 2.42
N TYR A 136 -3.65 2.65 3.12
CA TYR A 136 -2.83 3.79 2.68
C TYR A 136 -1.85 3.41 1.58
N TYR A 137 -1.16 2.28 1.74
CA TYR A 137 -0.11 1.82 0.82
C TYR A 137 -0.63 1.58 -0.60
N ASP A 138 -1.79 0.96 -0.75
CA ASP A 138 -2.39 0.65 -2.06
C ASP A 138 -2.97 1.90 -2.77
N GLN A 139 -2.96 3.06 -2.10
CA GLN A 139 -3.30 4.36 -2.68
C GLN A 139 -2.07 5.24 -2.94
N ILE A 140 -0.85 4.71 -2.78
CA ILE A 140 0.37 5.43 -3.19
C ILE A 140 0.29 5.64 -4.71
N ASP A 141 0.29 6.91 -5.10
CA ASP A 141 0.26 7.35 -6.49
C ASP A 141 1.69 7.51 -7.04
N GLU A 142 1.82 7.85 -8.31
CA GLU A 142 3.09 8.05 -9.00
C GLU A 142 4.03 9.05 -8.28
N ILE A 143 5.35 8.84 -8.41
CA ILE A 143 6.44 9.62 -7.79
C ILE A 143 6.24 11.14 -7.91
N GLY A 144 5.79 11.61 -9.08
CA GLY A 144 5.58 13.03 -9.38
C GLY A 144 4.40 13.69 -8.66
N ARG A 145 3.55 12.93 -7.97
CA ARG A 145 2.31 13.42 -7.34
C ARG A 145 2.48 13.67 -5.84
N ASP A 146 1.40 14.09 -5.20
CA ASP A 146 1.37 14.30 -3.74
C ASP A 146 1.71 13.00 -3.00
N GLN A 147 2.52 13.12 -1.94
CA GLN A 147 3.04 11.96 -1.19
C GLN A 147 2.44 11.86 0.22
N GLY A 148 1.34 12.57 0.52
CA GLY A 148 0.70 12.53 1.84
C GLY A 148 0.32 11.11 2.25
N LEU A 149 -0.29 10.36 1.33
CA LEU A 149 -0.65 8.95 1.55
C LEU A 149 0.58 8.05 1.76
N THR A 150 1.69 8.32 1.07
CA THR A 150 2.96 7.59 1.25
C THR A 150 3.50 7.76 2.66
N PHE A 151 3.47 8.97 3.22
CA PHE A 151 3.88 9.21 4.60
C PHE A 151 2.97 8.50 5.61
N GLN A 152 1.65 8.53 5.39
CA GLN A 152 0.68 7.82 6.23
C GLN A 152 0.87 6.30 6.17
N ALA A 153 1.15 5.75 4.98
CA ALA A 153 1.48 4.34 4.80
C ALA A 153 2.73 3.96 5.59
N LEU A 154 3.82 4.74 5.50
CA LEU A 154 5.05 4.49 6.24
C LEU A 154 4.82 4.49 7.77
N GLN A 155 4.03 5.44 8.28
CA GLN A 155 3.69 5.51 9.71
C GLN A 155 2.87 4.29 10.16
N ALA A 156 1.86 3.90 9.38
CA ALA A 156 1.01 2.76 9.69
C ALA A 156 1.78 1.43 9.59
N LEU A 157 2.63 1.26 8.58
CA LEU A 157 3.51 0.09 8.40
C LEU A 157 4.52 -0.01 9.54
N ARG A 158 5.15 1.11 9.92
CA ARG A 158 6.05 1.17 11.09
C ARG A 158 5.34 0.69 12.36
N THR A 159 4.09 1.08 12.54
CA THR A 159 3.29 0.64 13.70
C THR A 159 3.12 -0.88 13.71
N VAL A 160 2.90 -1.52 12.55
CA VAL A 160 2.86 -2.99 12.45
C VAL A 160 4.20 -3.61 12.88
N ILE A 161 5.30 -3.06 12.35
CA ILE A 161 6.66 -3.57 12.58
C ILE A 161 7.07 -3.46 14.05
N GLU A 162 6.81 -2.30 14.67
CA GLU A 162 7.25 -2.01 16.03
C GLU A 162 6.33 -2.61 17.10
N ARG A 163 5.02 -2.62 16.86
CA ARG A 163 4.02 -3.11 17.84
C ARG A 163 3.72 -4.60 17.71
N TYR A 164 3.81 -5.16 16.50
CA TYR A 164 3.48 -6.56 16.22
C TYR A 164 4.61 -7.29 15.47
N PRO A 165 5.86 -7.27 15.98
CA PRO A 165 7.04 -7.79 15.28
C PRO A 165 6.97 -9.29 14.97
N ASP A 166 6.28 -10.06 15.82
CA ASP A 166 6.16 -11.52 15.68
C ASP A 166 4.92 -11.95 14.86
N SER A 167 4.11 -10.99 14.39
CA SER A 167 2.94 -11.30 13.57
C SER A 167 3.32 -11.82 12.17
N GLU A 168 2.45 -12.60 11.54
CA GLU A 168 2.67 -13.06 10.16
C GLU A 168 2.76 -11.89 9.15
N TYR A 169 2.23 -10.72 9.52
CA TYR A 169 2.22 -9.51 8.69
C TYR A 169 3.50 -8.68 8.80
N ALA A 170 4.31 -8.85 9.85
CA ALA A 170 5.48 -8.02 10.10
C ALA A 170 6.47 -8.03 8.92
N ARG A 171 6.77 -9.21 8.37
CA ARG A 171 7.67 -9.34 7.21
C ARG A 171 7.11 -8.64 5.97
N SER A 172 5.82 -8.79 5.70
CA SER A 172 5.17 -8.10 4.58
C SER A 172 5.13 -6.58 4.78
N ALA A 173 4.97 -6.12 6.03
CA ALA A 173 5.01 -4.72 6.37
C ALA A 173 6.40 -4.11 6.18
N ILE A 174 7.48 -4.81 6.56
CA ILE A 174 8.87 -4.38 6.31
C ILE A 174 9.10 -4.19 4.80
N LEU A 175 8.78 -5.19 3.99
CA LEU A 175 8.99 -5.10 2.53
C LEU A 175 8.22 -3.93 1.90
N LYS A 176 6.98 -3.69 2.32
CA LYS A 176 6.18 -2.55 1.86
C LYS A 176 6.71 -1.22 2.37
N PHE A 177 7.21 -1.20 3.60
CA PHE A 177 7.84 -0.01 4.17
C PHE A 177 9.06 0.37 3.35
N ASP A 178 9.94 -0.59 3.06
CA ASP A 178 11.15 -0.37 2.27
C ASP A 178 10.82 0.14 0.87
N LEU A 179 9.81 -0.43 0.21
CA LEU A 179 9.37 0.02 -1.12
C LEU A 179 8.75 1.43 -1.10
N ALA A 180 7.90 1.74 -0.13
CA ALA A 180 7.35 3.08 0.02
C ALA A 180 8.42 4.12 0.40
N PHE A 181 9.44 3.70 1.15
CA PHE A 181 10.56 4.55 1.55
C PHE A 181 11.50 4.82 0.36
N ASP A 182 11.80 3.80 -0.45
CA ASP A 182 12.52 3.93 -1.72
C ASP A 182 11.77 4.86 -2.68
N HIS A 183 10.44 4.77 -2.76
CA HIS A 183 9.61 5.67 -3.56
C HIS A 183 9.78 7.16 -3.20
N LEU A 184 9.91 7.48 -1.90
CA LEU A 184 10.18 8.86 -1.47
C LEU A 184 11.60 9.32 -1.87
N GLY A 185 12.60 8.44 -1.75
CA GLY A 185 13.95 8.70 -2.26
C GLY A 185 13.97 8.94 -3.77
N ALA A 186 13.19 8.14 -4.53
CA ALA A 186 13.06 8.26 -5.98
C ALA A 186 12.56 9.65 -6.40
N LYS A 187 11.61 10.22 -5.64
CA LYS A 187 11.08 11.56 -5.87
C LYS A 187 12.16 12.63 -5.77
N GLU A 188 12.95 12.60 -4.71
CA GLU A 188 14.04 13.56 -4.53
C GLU A 188 15.10 13.40 -5.63
N MET A 189 15.39 12.16 -6.05
CA MET A 189 16.26 11.89 -7.19
C MET A 189 15.73 12.46 -8.51
N GLU A 190 14.44 12.30 -8.80
CA GLU A 190 13.83 12.82 -10.02
C GLU A 190 13.94 14.35 -10.11
N ILE A 191 13.62 15.04 -9.01
CA ILE A 191 13.74 16.50 -8.91
C ILE A 191 15.22 16.92 -9.00
N GLY A 192 16.12 16.18 -8.35
CA GLY A 192 17.57 16.43 -8.40
C GLY A 192 18.12 16.30 -9.82
N ARG A 193 17.78 15.22 -10.54
CA ARG A 193 18.15 15.00 -11.95
C ARG A 193 17.61 16.10 -12.86
N TYR A 194 16.36 16.53 -12.64
CA TYR A 194 15.77 17.64 -13.38
C TYR A 194 16.61 18.92 -13.24
N TYR A 195 16.95 19.32 -12.01
CA TYR A 195 17.79 20.51 -11.79
C TYR A 195 19.21 20.35 -12.34
N LEU A 196 19.83 19.18 -12.16
CA LEU A 196 21.18 18.90 -12.64
C LEU A 196 21.26 19.04 -14.17
N SER A 197 20.30 18.45 -14.89
CA SER A 197 20.23 18.52 -16.36
C SER A 197 20.11 19.95 -16.92
N ARG A 198 19.66 20.91 -16.09
CA ARG A 198 19.49 22.32 -16.43
C ARG A 198 20.65 23.20 -15.93
N GLY A 199 21.67 22.62 -15.31
CA GLY A 199 22.81 23.35 -14.73
C GLY A 199 22.48 24.07 -13.42
N HIS A 200 21.35 23.77 -12.78
CA HIS A 200 20.98 24.33 -11.48
C HIS A 200 21.63 23.53 -10.33
N TYR A 201 22.97 23.55 -10.28
CA TYR A 201 23.76 22.67 -9.40
C TYR A 201 23.42 22.81 -7.90
N ALA A 202 23.25 24.03 -7.39
CA ALA A 202 22.92 24.23 -5.97
C ALA A 202 21.56 23.61 -5.59
N ALA A 203 20.55 23.72 -6.47
CA ALA A 203 19.24 23.11 -6.25
C ALA A 203 19.32 21.59 -6.34
N ALA A 204 20.08 21.06 -7.30
CA ALA A 204 20.32 19.62 -7.44
C ALA A 204 21.03 19.04 -6.20
N ILE A 205 22.08 19.71 -5.72
CA ILE A 205 22.82 19.32 -4.50
C ILE A 205 21.88 19.22 -3.30
N ASN A 206 20.99 20.19 -3.11
CA ASN A 206 20.05 20.15 -1.99
C ASN A 206 19.12 18.91 -2.07
N ARG A 207 18.71 18.50 -3.26
CA ARG A 207 17.87 17.31 -3.47
C ARG A 207 18.63 16.02 -3.22
N PHE A 208 19.81 15.86 -3.79
CA PHE A 208 20.64 14.67 -3.56
C PHE A 208 21.11 14.56 -2.10
N ARG A 209 21.35 15.69 -1.44
CA ARG A 209 21.64 15.73 0.00
C ARG A 209 20.49 15.13 0.83
N VAL A 210 19.23 15.45 0.51
CA VAL A 210 18.08 14.86 1.20
C VAL A 210 18.11 13.33 1.08
N VAL A 211 18.42 12.79 -0.10
CA VAL A 211 18.55 11.33 -0.28
C VAL A 211 19.64 10.74 0.62
N VAL A 212 20.81 11.37 0.68
CA VAL A 212 21.94 10.90 1.50
C VAL A 212 21.68 11.04 3.01
N GLU A 213 20.99 12.08 3.45
CA GLU A 213 20.75 12.34 4.87
C GLU A 213 19.51 11.63 5.43
N GLN A 214 18.48 11.42 4.60
CA GLN A 214 17.16 10.94 5.06
C GLN A 214 16.76 9.59 4.47
N PHE A 215 17.30 9.20 3.32
CA PHE A 215 16.92 8.00 2.58
C PHE A 215 18.11 7.06 2.36
N GLN A 216 19.07 7.04 3.29
CA GLN A 216 20.36 6.37 3.11
C GLN A 216 20.25 4.86 2.84
N THR A 217 19.21 4.18 3.31
CA THR A 217 18.98 2.73 3.10
C THR A 217 18.30 2.41 1.76
N THR A 218 17.97 3.41 0.94
CA THR A 218 17.32 3.21 -0.36
C THR A 218 18.31 2.83 -1.45
N SER A 219 17.80 2.32 -2.58
CA SER A 219 18.62 2.00 -3.76
C SER A 219 19.25 3.23 -4.41
N HIS A 220 18.74 4.42 -4.08
CA HIS A 220 19.13 5.70 -4.67
C HIS A 220 20.37 6.34 -4.06
N THR A 221 20.83 5.90 -2.89
CA THR A 221 21.93 6.55 -2.16
C THR A 221 23.23 6.58 -2.96
N ALA A 222 23.56 5.50 -3.68
CA ALA A 222 24.77 5.43 -4.50
C ALA A 222 24.73 6.43 -5.66
N GLU A 223 23.60 6.50 -6.38
CA GLU A 223 23.40 7.48 -7.45
C GLU A 223 23.46 8.90 -6.90
N ALA A 224 22.77 9.18 -5.77
CA ALA A 224 22.75 10.50 -5.16
C ALA A 224 24.15 11.02 -4.81
N LEU A 225 25.00 10.16 -4.22
CA LEU A 225 26.39 10.49 -3.94
C LEU A 225 27.18 10.78 -5.22
N HIS A 226 27.01 9.98 -6.27
CA HIS A 226 27.66 10.24 -7.55
C HIS A 226 27.21 11.57 -8.17
N ARG A 227 25.90 11.86 -8.17
CA ARG A 227 25.38 13.14 -8.67
C ARG A 227 25.85 14.34 -7.83
N LEU A 228 26.08 14.16 -6.53
CA LEU A 228 26.76 15.16 -5.70
C LEU A 228 28.19 15.40 -6.18
N VAL A 229 28.97 14.34 -6.47
CA VAL A 229 30.32 14.48 -7.04
C VAL A 229 30.28 15.31 -8.33
N GLU A 230 29.40 14.97 -9.27
CA GLU A 230 29.25 15.72 -10.54
C GLU A 230 28.91 17.20 -10.28
N ALA A 231 27.91 17.47 -9.44
CA ALA A 231 27.45 18.83 -9.17
C ALA A 231 28.49 19.68 -8.42
N TYR A 232 29.22 19.09 -7.46
CA TYR A 232 30.30 19.79 -6.75
C TYR A 232 31.50 20.05 -7.67
N MET A 233 31.88 19.09 -8.51
CA MET A 233 32.93 19.28 -9.52
C MET A 233 32.58 20.41 -10.49
N ALA A 234 31.33 20.46 -10.96
CA ALA A 234 30.86 21.53 -11.85
C ALA A 234 30.92 22.94 -11.21
N LEU A 235 30.83 23.02 -9.88
CA LEU A 235 30.97 24.27 -9.12
C LEU A 235 32.41 24.57 -8.67
N GLY A 236 33.37 23.67 -8.92
CA GLY A 236 34.75 23.79 -8.43
C GLY A 236 34.92 23.48 -6.93
N LEU A 237 33.91 22.89 -6.30
CA LEU A 237 33.90 22.51 -4.89
C LEU A 237 34.56 21.13 -4.70
N THR A 238 35.88 21.09 -4.91
CA THR A 238 36.64 19.85 -5.02
C THR A 238 36.77 19.09 -3.69
N ASP A 239 36.73 19.76 -2.55
CA ASP A 239 36.81 19.11 -1.24
C ASP A 239 35.53 18.32 -0.93
N GLU A 240 34.35 18.90 -1.23
CA GLU A 240 33.06 18.24 -1.14
C GLU A 240 32.95 17.07 -2.11
N ALA A 241 33.38 17.26 -3.36
CA ALA A 241 33.38 16.20 -4.37
C ALA A 241 34.22 14.98 -3.95
N GLN A 242 35.45 15.21 -3.46
CA GLN A 242 36.31 14.12 -2.98
C GLN A 242 35.70 13.41 -1.75
N THR A 243 35.05 14.14 -0.86
CA THR A 243 34.40 13.56 0.33
C THR A 243 33.16 12.73 -0.05
N ALA A 244 32.33 13.21 -0.97
CA ALA A 244 31.18 12.45 -1.47
C ALA A 244 31.63 11.14 -2.15
N ALA A 245 32.69 11.18 -2.96
CA ALA A 245 33.27 9.99 -3.58
C ALA A 245 33.91 9.04 -2.55
N ALA A 246 34.51 9.55 -1.47
CA ALA A 246 35.04 8.74 -0.39
C ALA A 246 33.95 7.96 0.35
N ILE A 247 32.80 8.60 0.61
CA ILE A 247 31.62 7.94 1.19
C ILE A 247 31.10 6.86 0.22
N LEU A 248 31.00 7.20 -1.06
CA LEU A 248 30.53 6.28 -2.11
C LEU A 248 31.45 5.05 -2.23
N GLY A 249 32.76 5.24 -2.20
CA GLY A 249 33.73 4.14 -2.24
C GLY A 249 33.69 3.26 -1.00
N HIS A 250 33.43 3.82 0.18
CA HIS A 250 33.36 3.03 1.40
C HIS A 250 32.19 2.02 1.39
N ASN A 251 31.01 2.47 0.96
CA ASN A 251 29.78 1.67 1.04
C ASN A 251 29.40 0.97 -0.27
N PHE A 252 29.86 1.49 -1.41
CA PHE A 252 29.40 1.07 -2.74
C PHE A 252 30.56 0.91 -3.74
N GLN A 253 31.72 0.40 -3.28
CA GLN A 253 32.94 0.22 -4.07
C GLN A 253 32.73 -0.51 -5.41
N SER A 254 31.78 -1.46 -5.47
CA SER A 254 31.49 -2.25 -6.67
C SER A 254 30.45 -1.61 -7.60
N SER A 255 29.87 -0.46 -7.25
CA SER A 255 28.86 0.22 -8.06
C SER A 255 29.48 0.91 -9.28
N GLU A 256 28.73 1.00 -10.37
CA GLU A 256 29.11 1.82 -11.54
C GLU A 256 29.30 3.29 -11.15
N PHE A 257 28.44 3.78 -10.25
CA PHE A 257 28.51 5.14 -9.71
C PHE A 257 29.86 5.47 -9.07
N TYR A 258 30.44 4.52 -8.33
CA TYR A 258 31.77 4.72 -7.75
C TYR A 258 32.85 4.78 -8.83
N GLN A 259 32.80 3.88 -9.83
CA GLN A 259 33.76 3.84 -10.93
C GLN A 259 33.74 5.16 -11.72
N ASP A 260 32.56 5.67 -12.03
CA ASP A 260 32.39 6.94 -12.74
C ASP A 260 32.88 8.13 -11.92
N SER A 261 32.54 8.18 -10.62
CA SER A 261 33.06 9.22 -9.71
C SER A 261 34.59 9.16 -9.57
N PHE A 262 35.16 7.97 -9.50
CA PHE A 262 36.60 7.78 -9.42
C PHE A 262 37.30 8.29 -10.69
N HIS A 263 36.80 7.93 -11.87
CA HIS A 263 37.33 8.43 -13.15
C HIS A 263 37.21 9.95 -13.26
N LEU A 264 36.06 10.52 -12.87
CA LEU A 264 35.84 11.97 -12.89
C LEU A 264 36.86 12.72 -12.02
N LEU A 265 37.13 12.24 -10.80
CA LEU A 265 38.09 12.88 -9.89
C LEU A 265 39.53 12.72 -10.37
N THR A 266 39.91 11.49 -10.74
CA THR A 266 41.30 11.19 -11.15
C THR A 266 41.69 11.86 -12.46
N GLY A 267 40.72 12.09 -13.37
CA GLY A 267 40.92 12.88 -14.58
C GLY A 267 41.36 14.32 -14.31
N GLU A 268 40.99 14.87 -13.15
CA GLU A 268 41.36 16.22 -12.69
C GLU A 268 42.52 16.20 -11.67
N GLY A 269 43.20 15.06 -11.50
CA GLY A 269 44.30 14.91 -10.53
C GLY A 269 43.84 14.88 -9.06
N LEU A 270 42.56 14.65 -8.81
CA LEU A 270 41.98 14.51 -7.47
C LEU A 270 41.87 13.04 -7.06
N ALA A 271 41.62 12.79 -5.77
CA ALA A 271 41.44 11.45 -5.23
C ALA A 271 40.26 11.42 -4.25
N PRO A 272 39.51 10.31 -4.11
CA PRO A 272 38.35 10.19 -3.23
C PRO A 272 38.76 10.10 -1.75
N ASN A 273 39.40 11.16 -1.25
CA ASN A 273 39.84 11.30 0.12
C ASN A 273 38.91 12.28 0.84
N PRO A 274 38.49 11.98 2.08
CA PRO A 274 37.66 12.89 2.86
C PRO A 274 38.43 14.20 3.11
N ARG A 275 37.79 15.33 2.83
CA ARG A 275 38.31 16.68 3.04
C ARG A 275 37.26 17.59 3.68
N GLY A 276 37.71 18.76 4.12
CA GLY A 276 36.84 19.76 4.72
C GLY A 276 36.21 19.35 6.06
N ASN A 277 35.28 20.18 6.53
CA ASN A 277 34.59 20.03 7.82
C ASN A 277 33.06 20.16 7.71
N GLY A 278 32.51 20.10 6.49
CA GLY A 278 31.08 20.23 6.21
C GLY A 278 30.25 18.97 6.54
N TRP A 279 29.00 18.97 6.08
CA TRP A 279 28.03 17.90 6.35
C TRP A 279 28.48 16.54 5.79
N LEU A 280 29.10 16.49 4.60
CA LEU A 280 29.67 15.26 4.04
C LEU A 280 30.78 14.69 4.93
N ALA A 281 31.63 15.54 5.50
CA ALA A 281 32.68 15.08 6.41
C ALA A 281 32.06 14.49 7.70
N GLN A 282 30.92 15.00 8.15
CA GLN A 282 30.16 14.40 9.25
C GLN A 282 29.59 13.05 8.87
N ILE A 283 28.97 12.93 7.69
CA ILE A 283 28.46 11.65 7.18
C ILE A 283 29.60 10.64 7.07
N TYR A 284 30.73 11.00 6.45
CA TYR A 284 31.90 10.12 6.34
C TYR A 284 32.39 9.60 7.69
N ARG A 285 32.44 10.47 8.73
CA ARG A 285 32.80 10.05 10.09
C ARG A 285 31.79 9.06 10.69
N GLN A 286 30.51 9.15 10.33
CA GLN A 286 29.50 8.17 10.73
C GLN A 286 29.65 6.87 9.92
N THR A 287 29.91 6.96 8.62
CA THR A 287 30.16 5.83 7.71
C THR A 287 31.26 4.93 8.24
N ILE A 288 32.44 5.48 8.55
CA ILE A 288 33.57 4.68 9.07
C ILE A 288 33.31 4.07 10.47
N ARG A 289 32.26 4.51 11.17
CA ARG A 289 31.83 3.99 12.47
C ARG A 289 30.67 2.99 12.35
N GLY A 290 30.13 2.75 11.14
CA GLY A 290 28.92 1.96 10.93
C GLY A 290 27.67 2.59 11.54
N GLN A 291 27.62 3.93 11.61
CA GLN A 291 26.49 4.69 12.13
C GLN A 291 25.63 5.31 11.01
N TRP A 292 26.14 5.30 9.78
CA TRP A 292 25.46 5.78 8.59
C TRP A 292 25.58 4.70 7.53
N LEU A 293 24.43 4.09 7.22
CA LEU A 293 24.34 2.74 6.65
C LEU A 293 25.03 1.67 7.52
#